data_AF-A0A1W9LEU1-F1
#
_entry.id   AF-A0A1W9LEU1-F1
#
_cell.length_a   1.000
_cell.length_b   1.000
_cell.length_c   1.000
_cell.angle_alpha   90.00
_cell.angle_beta   90.00
_cell.angle_gamma   90.00
#
_symmetry.space_group_name_H-M   'P 1'
#
loop_
_entity.id
_entity.type
_entity.pdbx_description
1 polymer ?
#
loop_
_entity_poly.entity_id
_entity_poly.type
_entity_poly.pdbx_seq_one_letter_code
_entity_poly.pdbx_strand_id
1 'polypeptide(L)'
;MGSGVFDNHVSAGSCDIYVSNVLAANAGVTVNPTDKLSISFDLWYAKLDEENAFGEDELGLETDLKVTYRLVEGLSLDVIGAYLFAGDAVSADGKNEKDPYEFGTRLSLSF
;
A
#
# COMPACT_ATOMS: atom_id res chain seq x y z
N MET A 1 4.61 -0.86 1.35
CA MET A 1 4.46 0.56 1.05
C MET A 1 5.00 0.83 -0.34
N GLY A 2 4.15 1.35 -1.22
CA GLY A 2 4.53 1.71 -2.59
C GLY A 2 4.50 0.59 -3.64
N SER A 3 3.67 -0.44 -3.48
CA SER A 3 3.39 -1.45 -4.53
C SER A 3 1.93 -1.89 -4.45
N GLY A 4 1.04 -0.89 -4.47
CA GLY A 4 -0.41 -1.02 -4.49
C GLY A 4 -0.92 -1.73 -5.74
N VAL A 5 -2.20 -2.09 -5.74
CA VAL A 5 -2.78 -2.91 -6.82
C VAL A 5 -2.78 -2.17 -8.17
N PHE A 6 -2.82 -0.84 -8.14
CA PHE A 6 -2.89 0.00 -9.32
C PHE A 6 -1.63 0.84 -9.54
N ASP A 7 -0.59 0.61 -8.75
CA ASP A 7 0.67 1.34 -8.86
C ASP A 7 1.40 0.97 -10.15
N ASN A 8 1.92 2.00 -10.83
CA ASN A 8 2.78 1.83 -12.01
C ASN A 8 4.25 2.13 -11.72
N HIS A 9 4.56 2.63 -10.52
CA HIS A 9 5.89 2.98 -10.06
C HIS A 9 5.90 2.82 -8.54
N VAL A 10 7.07 2.49 -7.98
CA VAL A 10 7.25 2.43 -6.53
C VAL A 10 7.66 3.79 -5.97
N SER A 11 7.26 4.08 -4.74
CA SER A 11 7.65 5.30 -4.03
C SER A 11 9.17 5.42 -3.96
N ALA A 12 9.71 6.64 -4.10
CA ALA A 12 11.14 6.86 -3.95
C ALA A 12 11.61 6.44 -2.54
N GLY A 13 12.82 5.89 -2.45
CA GLY A 13 13.35 5.36 -1.19
C GLY A 13 12.76 4.00 -0.76
N SER A 14 11.69 3.51 -1.40
CA SER A 14 11.19 2.16 -1.16
C SER A 14 12.02 1.10 -1.89
N CYS A 15 12.13 -0.09 -1.31
CA CYS A 15 12.86 -1.22 -1.87
C CYS A 15 11.98 -2.15 -2.73
N ASP A 16 10.74 -1.74 -3.07
CA ASP A 16 9.74 -2.58 -3.74
C ASP A 16 9.62 -3.96 -3.07
N ILE A 17 9.71 -5.05 -3.84
CA ILE A 17 9.68 -6.43 -3.36
C ILE A 17 11.01 -6.94 -2.79
N TYR A 18 12.05 -6.09 -2.76
CA TYR A 18 13.38 -6.47 -2.24
C TYR A 18 13.48 -6.16 -0.75
N VAL A 19 14.30 -6.93 -0.02
CA VAL A 19 14.65 -6.60 1.36
C VAL A 19 15.96 -5.82 1.34
N SER A 20 15.88 -4.50 1.46
CA SER A 20 17.06 -3.63 1.52
C SER A 20 16.72 -2.30 2.18
N ASN A 21 17.60 -1.83 3.08
CA ASN A 21 17.57 -0.51 3.71
C ASN A 21 16.18 0.02 4.15
N VAL A 22 15.28 -0.86 4.58
CA VAL A 22 13.93 -0.49 5.01
C VAL A 22 13.54 -1.31 6.23
N LEU A 23 13.11 -0.62 7.27
CA LEU A 23 12.39 -1.20 8.40
C LEU A 23 10.90 -0.89 8.22
N ALA A 24 10.08 -1.93 8.13
CA ALA A 24 8.63 -1.80 7.99
C ALA A 24 7.88 -2.64 9.01
N ALA A 25 6.72 -2.14 9.45
CA ALA A 25 5.78 -2.85 10.30
C ALA A 25 4.37 -2.75 9.69
N ASN A 26 3.61 -3.84 9.76
CA ASN A 26 2.22 -3.90 9.33
C ASN A 26 1.33 -4.37 10.48
N ALA A 27 0.14 -3.78 10.56
CA ALA A 27 -0.97 -4.29 11.33
C ALA A 27 -2.22 -4.36 10.44
N GLY A 28 -2.71 -5.57 10.20
CA GLY A 28 -3.87 -5.83 9.35
C GLY A 28 -5.02 -6.48 10.10
N VAL A 29 -6.24 -6.17 9.67
CA VAL A 29 -7.46 -6.87 10.08
C VAL A 29 -8.27 -7.25 8.85
N THR A 30 -8.79 -8.47 8.86
CA THR A 30 -9.75 -8.93 7.84
C THR A 30 -10.98 -9.50 8.52
N VAL A 31 -12.15 -9.05 8.07
CA VAL A 31 -13.45 -9.57 8.49
C VAL A 31 -14.20 -10.14 7.29
N ASN A 32 -14.87 -11.26 7.51
CA ASN A 32 -15.71 -11.92 6.51
C ASN A 32 -17.14 -11.98 7.02
N PRO A 33 -17.97 -10.92 6.83
CA PRO A 33 -19.34 -10.91 7.34
C PRO A 33 -20.23 -12.00 6.72
N THR A 34 -19.88 -12.46 5.51
CA THR A 34 -20.53 -13.56 4.80
C THR A 34 -19.49 -14.31 3.96
N ASP A 35 -19.83 -15.49 3.45
CA ASP A 35 -18.95 -16.26 2.55
C ASP A 35 -18.64 -15.56 1.21
N LYS A 36 -19.39 -14.50 0.88
CA LYS A 36 -19.24 -13.72 -0.36
C LYS A 36 -18.54 -12.38 -0.16
N LEU A 37 -18.39 -11.90 1.08
CA LEU A 37 -17.88 -10.56 1.36
C LEU A 37 -16.66 -10.65 2.27
N SER A 38 -15.54 -10.08 1.83
CA SER A 38 -14.33 -9.90 2.62
C SER A 38 -13.98 -8.42 2.68
N ILE A 39 -13.66 -7.93 3.87
CA ILE A 39 -13.22 -6.55 4.09
C ILE A 39 -11.89 -6.61 4.82
N SER A 40 -10.85 -6.05 4.21
CA SER A 40 -9.49 -6.00 4.75
C SER A 40 -9.07 -4.54 4.91
N PHE A 41 -8.48 -4.25 6.06
CA PHE A 41 -7.83 -2.98 6.33
C PHE A 41 -6.42 -3.26 6.84
N ASP A 42 -5.44 -2.58 6.25
CA ASP A 42 -4.04 -2.69 6.61
C ASP A 42 -3.48 -1.30 6.93
N LEU A 43 -2.64 -1.26 7.97
CA LEU A 43 -1.85 -0.10 8.34
C LEU A 43 -0.37 -0.48 8.25
N TRP A 44 0.37 0.25 7.42
CA TRP A 44 1.81 0.13 7.28
C TRP A 44 2.51 1.36 7.85
N TYR A 45 3.62 1.12 8.53
CA TYR A 45 4.62 2.13 8.84
C TYR A 45 5.95 1.67 8.28
N ALA A 46 6.69 2.56 7.61
CA ALA A 46 8.02 2.26 7.13
C ALA A 46 8.98 3.44 7.26
N LYS A 47 10.25 3.09 7.40
CA LYS A 47 11.39 4.02 7.42
C LYS A 47 12.62 3.33 6.83
N LEU A 48 13.61 4.11 6.43
CA LEU A 48 14.92 3.61 6.06
C LEU A 48 15.67 3.09 7.30
N ASP A 49 16.51 2.07 7.12
CA ASP A 49 17.40 1.58 8.19
C ASP A 49 18.61 2.51 8.37
N GLU A 50 19.09 3.08 7.25
CA GLU A 50 20.11 4.10 7.14
C GLU A 50 19.54 5.37 6.46
N GLU A 51 19.91 6.55 6.97
CA GLU A 51 19.53 7.85 6.40
C GLU A 51 19.91 7.96 4.91
N ASN A 52 19.06 8.60 4.11
CA ASN A 52 19.35 8.86 2.71
C ASN A 52 20.38 10.01 2.51
N ALA A 53 20.68 10.36 1.26
CA ALA A 53 21.64 11.43 0.93
C ALA A 53 21.24 12.83 1.45
N PHE A 54 19.99 13.00 1.90
CA PHE A 54 19.44 14.23 2.46
C PHE A 54 19.35 14.21 3.99
N GLY A 55 19.73 13.11 4.65
CA GLY A 55 19.63 12.95 6.11
C GLY A 55 18.24 12.55 6.61
N GLU A 56 17.37 12.07 5.70
CA GLU A 56 16.00 11.66 6.04
C GLU A 56 15.89 10.13 6.09
N ASP A 57 15.11 9.60 7.03
CA ASP A 57 14.79 8.17 7.15
C ASP A 57 13.29 7.87 7.12
N GLU A 58 12.41 8.85 7.32
CA GLU A 58 10.97 8.60 7.39
C GLU A 58 10.35 8.39 6.00
N LEU A 59 9.90 7.17 5.70
CA LEU A 59 9.16 6.90 4.48
C LEU A 59 7.65 7.14 4.67
N GLY A 60 7.13 6.90 5.87
CA GLY A 60 5.78 7.34 6.28
C GLY A 60 4.83 6.21 6.70
N LEU A 61 3.53 6.51 6.59
CA LEU A 61 2.43 5.64 7.02
C LEU A 61 1.44 5.45 5.87
N GLU A 62 1.07 4.21 5.58
CA GLU A 62 0.13 3.86 4.51
C GLU A 62 -1.08 3.13 5.09
N THR A 63 -2.28 3.51 4.65
CA THR A 63 -3.52 2.79 4.96
C THR A 63 -4.09 2.18 3.70
N ASP A 64 -4.39 0.89 3.74
CA ASP A 64 -5.03 0.17 2.64
C ASP A 64 -6.42 -0.32 3.07
N LEU A 65 -7.40 -0.17 2.19
CA LEU A 65 -8.73 -0.73 2.32
C LEU A 65 -9.04 -1.56 1.08
N LYS A 66 -9.40 -2.83 1.29
CA LYS A 66 -9.89 -3.71 0.24
C LYS A 66 -11.23 -4.32 0.63
N VAL A 67 -12.22 -4.15 -0.24
CA VAL A 67 -13.52 -4.81 -0.16
C VAL A 67 -13.65 -5.77 -1.33
N THR A 68 -13.80 -7.06 -1.06
CA THR A 68 -13.96 -8.11 -2.06
C THR A 68 -15.37 -8.67 -1.99
N TYR A 69 -16.10 -8.66 -3.10
CA TYR A 69 -17.41 -9.32 -3.21
C TYR A 69 -17.41 -10.40 -4.29
N ARG A 70 -17.70 -11.63 -3.92
CA ARG A 70 -17.88 -12.76 -4.85
C ARG A 70 -19.28 -12.68 -5.47
N LEU A 71 -19.32 -12.30 -6.74
CA LEU A 71 -20.55 -12.17 -7.52
C LEU A 71 -21.16 -13.55 -7.81
N VAL A 72 -20.34 -14.44 -8.38
CA VAL A 72 -20.65 -15.85 -8.62
C VAL A 72 -19.38 -16.68 -8.40
N GLU A 73 -19.48 -18.00 -8.49
CA GLU A 73 -18.31 -18.87 -8.45
C GLU A 73 -17.34 -18.48 -9.56
N GLY A 74 -16.06 -18.28 -9.20
CA GLY A 74 -15.02 -17.84 -10.12
C GLY A 74 -15.03 -16.35 -10.48
N LEU A 75 -16.00 -15.53 -10.03
CA LEU A 75 -16.05 -14.09 -10.36
C LEU A 75 -16.12 -13.21 -9.10
N SER A 76 -15.12 -12.36 -8.90
CA SER A 76 -15.07 -11.40 -7.78
C SER A 76 -14.86 -9.97 -8.25
N LEU A 77 -15.47 -9.04 -7.51
CA LEU A 77 -15.25 -7.59 -7.62
C LEU A 77 -14.47 -7.12 -6.38
N ASP A 78 -13.30 -6.55 -6.61
CA ASP A 78 -12.54 -5.82 -5.60
C ASP A 78 -12.83 -4.32 -5.73
N VAL A 79 -13.08 -3.64 -4.62
CA VAL A 79 -12.95 -2.18 -4.47
C VAL A 79 -11.75 -1.95 -3.56
N ILE A 80 -10.75 -1.23 -4.05
CA ILE A 80 -9.47 -1.02 -3.37
C ILE A 80 -9.23 0.48 -3.29
N GLY A 81 -8.76 0.93 -2.14
CA GLY A 81 -8.18 2.26 -2.01
C GLY A 81 -7.04 2.25 -1.00
N ALA A 82 -6.02 3.06 -1.27
CA ALA A 82 -4.91 3.28 -0.37
C ALA A 82 -4.57 4.76 -0.28
N TYR A 83 -3.98 5.16 0.85
CA TYR A 83 -3.50 6.52 1.08
C TYR A 83 -2.17 6.44 1.83
N LEU A 84 -1.14 7.09 1.30
CA LEU A 84 0.17 7.21 1.91
C LEU A 84 0.35 8.62 2.45
N PHE A 85 0.52 8.72 3.75
CA PHE A 85 1.07 9.91 4.42
C PHE A 85 2.57 9.87 4.20
N ALA A 86 3.05 10.62 3.21
CA ALA A 86 4.43 10.51 2.75
C ALA A 86 5.39 11.21 3.72
N GLY A 87 6.43 10.49 4.12
CA GLY A 87 7.54 11.07 4.88
C GLY A 87 8.58 11.72 3.95
N ASP A 88 9.50 12.48 4.54
CA ASP A 88 10.48 13.26 3.81
C ASP A 88 11.50 12.38 3.04
N ALA A 89 11.68 11.12 3.44
CA ALA A 89 12.54 10.17 2.72
C ALA A 89 11.93 9.66 1.40
N VAL A 90 10.66 9.97 1.12
CA VAL A 90 9.99 9.72 -0.17
C VAL A 90 10.31 10.82 -1.20
N SER A 91 11.02 11.88 -0.80
CA SER A 91 11.41 12.95 -1.71
C SER A 91 12.61 12.61 -2.60
N ALA A 92 12.48 12.88 -3.90
CA ALA A 92 13.59 12.81 -4.85
C ALA A 92 14.50 14.07 -4.85
N ASP A 93 14.08 15.16 -4.19
CA ASP A 93 14.77 16.46 -4.19
C ASP A 93 14.93 17.11 -2.80
N GLY A 94 14.62 16.37 -1.73
CA GLY A 94 14.66 16.86 -0.35
C GLY A 94 13.49 17.80 0.02
N LYS A 95 12.45 17.88 -0.81
CA LYS A 95 11.17 18.54 -0.47
C LYS A 95 10.07 17.51 -0.41
N ASN A 96 9.29 17.55 0.68
CA ASN A 96 8.17 16.63 0.89
C ASN A 96 7.26 16.58 -0.36
N GLU A 97 7.06 15.37 -0.88
CA GLU A 97 6.15 15.14 -2.00
C GLU A 97 4.69 15.18 -1.52
N LYS A 98 3.73 15.23 -2.46
CA LYS A 98 2.32 15.14 -2.06
C LYS A 98 2.02 13.72 -1.60
N ASP A 99 1.25 13.58 -0.53
CA ASP A 99 0.62 12.33 -0.12
C ASP A 99 -0.09 11.64 -1.30
N PRO A 100 0.42 10.50 -1.81
CA PRO A 100 -0.22 9.79 -2.90
C PRO A 100 -1.39 8.93 -2.40
N TYR A 101 -2.34 8.68 -3.29
CA TYR A 101 -3.49 7.82 -3.03
C TYR A 101 -3.83 7.00 -4.28
N GLU A 102 -4.32 5.77 -4.07
CA GLU A 102 -4.94 4.96 -5.11
C GLU A 102 -6.41 4.67 -4.78
N PHE A 103 -7.24 4.58 -5.81
CA PHE A 103 -8.61 4.11 -5.69
C PHE A 103 -9.05 3.48 -7.00
N GLY A 104 -9.64 2.30 -6.93
CA GLY A 104 -10.10 1.61 -8.12
C GLY A 104 -10.89 0.35 -7.83
N THR A 105 -11.38 -0.24 -8.91
CA THR A 105 -12.10 -1.51 -8.86
C THR A 105 -11.45 -2.52 -9.78
N ARG A 106 -11.37 -3.79 -9.36
CA ARG A 106 -10.86 -4.89 -10.18
C ARG A 106 -11.87 -6.01 -10.25
N LEU A 107 -12.21 -6.42 -11.48
CA LEU A 107 -13.02 -7.61 -11.72
C LEU A 107 -12.09 -8.79 -12.05
N SER A 108 -12.18 -9.87 -11.30
CA SER A 108 -11.32 -11.06 -11.45
C SER A 108 -12.16 -12.28 -11.80
N LEU A 109 -11.83 -12.95 -12.91
CA LEU A 109 -12.46 -14.19 -13.36
C LEU A 109 -11.44 -15.35 -13.33
N SER A 110 -11.78 -16.46 -12.68
CA SER A 110 -11.00 -17.70 -12.65
C SER A 110 -11.86 -18.88 -13.14
N PHE A 111 -11.27 -19.77 -13.93
CA PHE A 111 -11.90 -20.95 -14.53
C PHE A 111 -11.23 -22.25 -14.09
#